data_AF-A0A0V0GEI8-F1
#
_entry.id   AF-A0A0V0GEI8-F1
#
_cell.length_a   1.000
_cell.length_b   1.000
_cell.length_c   1.000
_cell.angle_alpha   90.00
_cell.angle_beta   90.00
_cell.angle_gamma   90.00
#
_symmetry.space_group_name_H-M   'P 1'
#
loop_
_entity.id
_entity.type
_entity.pdbx_description
1 polymer ?
#
loop_
_entity_poly.entity_id
_entity_poly.type
_entity_poly.pdbx_seq_one_letter_code
_entity_poly.pdbx_strand_id
1 'polypeptide(L)'
;MTSLLEHYEQQYAVSTADFTAKLAKLSKADRADRKFLLQELDKQIEELKELLEQMDLEVRDVEATVRPKLKTRIDSYRAELARLEQEFKIKNSTNSNDGYMSQGELFGELSLREEQKQRLLDSSERIERTNNKL
;
A
#
# COMPACT_ATOMS: atom_id res chain seq x y z
N MET A 1 -12.54 6.16 -24.72
CA MET A 1 -13.15 5.49 -23.57
C MET A 1 -12.00 5.07 -22.68
N THR A 2 -11.85 5.68 -21.51
CA THR A 2 -10.85 5.28 -20.51
C THR A 2 -11.19 3.87 -20.04
N SER A 3 -10.19 3.00 -19.91
CA SER A 3 -10.43 1.66 -19.38
C SER A 3 -10.92 1.76 -17.93
N LEU A 4 -11.75 0.82 -17.49
CA LEU A 4 -12.27 0.79 -16.11
C LEU A 4 -11.11 0.76 -15.09
N LEU A 5 -10.02 0.07 -15.44
CA LEU A 5 -8.78 0.06 -14.68
C LEU A 5 -8.14 1.45 -14.54
N GLU A 6 -8.04 2.24 -15.63
CA GLU A 6 -7.51 3.61 -15.57
C GLU A 6 -8.36 4.52 -14.65
N HIS A 7 -9.68 4.31 -14.64
CA HIS A 7 -10.56 5.05 -13.73
C HIS A 7 -10.28 4.71 -12.26
N TYR A 8 -10.12 3.42 -11.95
CA TYR A 8 -9.72 2.99 -10.61
C TYR A 8 -8.33 3.51 -10.23
N GLU A 9 -7.37 3.53 -11.16
CA GLU A 9 -6.03 4.08 -10.88
C GLU A 9 -6.09 5.57 -10.52
N GLN A 10 -6.91 6.33 -11.25
CA GLN A 10 -7.14 7.73 -10.94
C GLN A 10 -7.81 7.92 -9.57
N GLN A 11 -8.83 7.11 -9.27
CA GLN A 11 -9.50 7.15 -7.97
C GLN A 11 -8.55 6.82 -6.82
N TYR A 12 -7.68 5.83 -7.00
CA TYR A 12 -6.67 5.45 -6.02
C TYR A 12 -5.68 6.59 -5.77
N ALA A 13 -5.19 7.24 -6.84
CA ALA A 13 -4.27 8.36 -6.72
C ALA A 13 -4.89 9.56 -5.98
N VAL A 14 -6.16 9.89 -6.25
CA VAL A 14 -6.87 10.97 -5.56
C VAL A 14 -7.13 10.62 -4.09
N SER A 15 -7.58 9.40 -3.81
CA SER A 15 -7.93 8.96 -2.46
C SER A 15 -6.70 8.83 -1.55
N THR A 16 -5.57 8.33 -2.08
CA THR A 16 -4.29 8.31 -1.35
C THR A 16 -3.77 9.72 -1.06
N ALA A 17 -3.88 10.66 -2.00
CA ALA A 17 -3.47 12.04 -1.77
C ALA A 17 -4.34 12.72 -0.67
N ASP A 18 -5.66 12.51 -0.69
CA ASP A 18 -6.55 13.00 0.36
C ASP A 18 -6.24 12.35 1.72
N PHE A 19 -5.97 11.05 1.74
CA PHE A 19 -5.55 10.31 2.94
C PHE A 19 -4.29 10.91 3.54
N THR A 20 -3.23 11.11 2.75
CA THR A 20 -1.98 11.72 3.22
C THR A 20 -2.21 13.15 3.74
N ALA A 21 -3.06 13.94 3.09
CA ALA A 21 -3.40 15.29 3.55
C ALA A 21 -4.14 15.27 4.90
N LYS A 22 -5.13 14.37 5.07
CA LYS A 22 -5.84 14.16 6.33
C LYS A 22 -4.90 13.65 7.43
N LEU A 23 -3.96 12.77 7.09
CA LEU A 23 -2.94 12.27 8.00
C LEU A 23 -1.97 13.37 8.50
N ALA A 24 -1.67 14.35 7.65
CA ALA A 24 -0.90 15.55 8.02
C ALA A 24 -1.72 16.52 8.88
N LYS A 25 -3.04 16.64 8.63
CA LYS A 25 -3.95 17.42 9.49
C LYS A 25 -4.13 16.79 10.86
N LEU A 26 -4.13 15.46 10.96
CA LEU A 26 -4.28 14.71 12.21
C LEU A 26 -3.25 15.11 13.28
N SER A 27 -2.02 15.48 12.89
CA SER A 27 -1.00 15.95 13.84
C SER A 27 -1.23 17.35 14.39
N LYS A 28 -2.13 18.14 13.78
CA LYS A 28 -2.45 19.52 14.17
C LYS A 28 -3.88 19.67 14.71
N ALA A 29 -4.69 18.61 14.65
CA ALA A 29 -6.10 18.63 15.01
C ALA A 29 -6.31 18.51 16.54
N ASP A 30 -7.35 19.19 17.03
CA ASP A 30 -7.79 19.13 18.43
C ASP A 30 -8.40 17.77 18.79
N ARG A 31 -8.52 17.46 20.09
CA ARG A 31 -8.93 16.11 20.56
C ARG A 31 -10.27 15.62 19.98
N ALA A 32 -11.26 16.50 19.81
CA ALA A 32 -12.57 16.14 19.27
C ALA A 32 -12.52 15.85 17.76
N ASP A 33 -11.94 16.77 16.99
CA ASP A 33 -11.79 16.64 15.54
C ASP A 33 -10.87 15.47 15.16
N ARG A 34 -9.87 15.19 16.01
CA ARG A 34 -8.97 14.07 15.82
C ARG A 34 -9.69 12.73 15.86
N LYS A 35 -10.63 12.51 16.79
CA LYS A 35 -11.37 11.24 16.86
C LYS A 35 -12.19 11.01 15.59
N PHE A 36 -12.83 12.06 15.08
CA PHE A 36 -13.56 12.01 13.82
C PHE A 36 -12.61 11.71 12.64
N LEU A 37 -11.47 12.40 12.56
CA LEU A 37 -10.46 12.18 11.53
C LEU A 37 -9.87 10.76 11.57
N LEU A 38 -9.68 10.17 12.75
CA LEU A 38 -9.23 8.77 12.87
C LEU A 38 -10.25 7.81 12.25
N GLN A 39 -11.53 7.95 12.60
CA GLN A 39 -12.60 7.10 12.05
C GLN A 39 -12.73 7.25 10.53
N GLU A 40 -12.61 8.48 10.02
CA GLU A 40 -12.62 8.77 8.60
C GLU A 40 -11.42 8.14 7.87
N LEU A 41 -10.21 8.23 8.44
CA LEU A 41 -9.01 7.62 7.89
C LEU A 41 -9.09 6.09 7.90
N ASP A 42 -9.63 5.48 8.95
CA ASP A 42 -9.88 4.03 9.00
C ASP A 42 -10.81 3.59 7.86
N LYS A 43 -11.91 4.31 7.66
CA LYS A 43 -12.85 4.04 6.55
C LYS A 43 -12.18 4.20 5.18
N GLN A 44 -11.36 5.23 5.00
CA GLN A 44 -10.63 5.44 3.74
C GLN A 44 -9.63 4.33 3.43
N ILE A 45 -9.00 3.73 4.46
CA ILE A 45 -8.14 2.56 4.28
C ILE A 45 -8.96 1.38 3.74
N GLU A 46 -10.15 1.14 4.28
CA GLU A 46 -11.04 0.08 3.78
C GLU A 46 -11.45 0.34 2.32
N GLU A 47 -11.87 1.56 2.00
CA GLU A 47 -12.22 1.96 0.61
C GLU A 47 -11.04 1.77 -0.36
N LEU A 48 -9.81 2.09 0.05
CA LEU A 48 -8.61 1.87 -0.75
C LEU A 48 -8.29 0.38 -0.95
N LYS A 49 -8.56 -0.47 0.06
CA LYS A 49 -8.41 -1.93 -0.08
C LYS A 49 -9.43 -2.50 -1.06
N GLU A 50 -10.68 -2.11 -0.92
CA GLU A 50 -11.75 -2.51 -1.84
C GLU A 50 -11.40 -2.09 -3.28
N LEU A 51 -10.89 -0.87 -3.47
CA LEU A 51 -10.48 -0.40 -4.79
C LEU A 51 -9.33 -1.24 -5.39
N LEU A 52 -8.35 -1.64 -4.58
CA LEU A 52 -7.29 -2.55 -5.03
C LEU A 52 -7.82 -3.94 -5.40
N GLU A 53 -8.83 -4.44 -4.67
CA GLU A 53 -9.50 -5.69 -5.03
C GLU A 53 -10.24 -5.57 -6.37
N GLN A 54 -10.92 -4.45 -6.63
CA GLN A 54 -11.55 -4.19 -7.91
C GLN A 54 -10.52 -4.13 -9.05
N MET A 55 -9.38 -3.46 -8.84
CA MET A 55 -8.29 -3.47 -9.83
C MET A 55 -7.76 -4.88 -10.12
N ASP A 56 -7.63 -5.73 -9.10
CA ASP A 56 -7.18 -7.11 -9.27
C ASP A 56 -8.18 -7.95 -10.07
N LEU A 57 -9.49 -7.71 -9.90
CA LEU A 57 -10.53 -8.33 -10.71
C LEU A 57 -10.42 -7.87 -12.18
N GLU A 58 -10.28 -6.57 -12.43
CA GLU A 58 -10.11 -6.04 -13.79
C GLU A 58 -8.86 -6.61 -14.47
N VAL A 59 -7.73 -6.69 -13.75
CA VAL A 59 -6.48 -7.25 -14.30
C VAL A 59 -6.61 -8.74 -14.67
N ARG A 60 -7.57 -9.47 -14.08
CA ARG A 60 -7.86 -10.86 -14.48
C ARG A 60 -8.55 -10.97 -15.84
N ASP A 61 -9.17 -9.90 -16.32
CA ASP A 61 -9.88 -9.87 -17.60
C ASP A 61 -9.03 -9.27 -18.73
N VAL A 62 -7.86 -8.71 -18.42
CA VAL A 62 -6.92 -8.17 -19.42
C VAL A 62 -6.08 -9.26 -20.09
N GLU A 63 -5.67 -9.04 -21.34
CA GLU A 63 -4.78 -9.91 -22.10
C GLU A 63 -3.53 -10.36 -21.30
N ALA A 64 -3.18 -11.64 -21.44
CA ALA A 64 -2.08 -12.28 -20.71
C ALA A 64 -0.70 -11.62 -20.96
N THR A 65 -0.54 -10.94 -22.09
CA THR A 65 0.69 -10.24 -22.49
C THR A 65 0.97 -9.00 -21.64
N VAL A 66 -0.06 -8.24 -21.26
CA VAL A 66 0.09 -7.00 -20.48
C VAL A 66 -0.20 -7.20 -18.98
N ARG A 67 -0.86 -8.31 -18.62
CA ARG A 67 -1.21 -8.68 -17.24
C ARG A 67 -0.04 -8.65 -16.25
N PRO A 68 1.18 -9.15 -16.55
CA PRO A 68 2.29 -9.12 -15.61
C PRO A 68 2.68 -7.69 -15.21
N LYS A 69 2.67 -6.76 -16.18
CA LYS A 69 2.99 -5.35 -15.95
C LYS A 69 1.96 -4.67 -15.04
N LEU A 70 0.67 -4.96 -15.25
CA LEU A 70 -0.41 -4.42 -14.43
C LEU A 70 -0.38 -4.99 -13.01
N LYS A 71 -0.06 -6.29 -12.85
CA LYS A 71 0.14 -6.89 -11.53
C LYS A 71 1.26 -6.23 -10.73
N THR A 72 2.43 -6.00 -11.34
CA THR A 72 3.52 -5.28 -10.68
C THR A 72 3.11 -3.88 -10.22
N ARG A 73 2.26 -3.21 -11.01
CA ARG A 73 1.72 -1.89 -10.64
C ARG A 73 0.76 -1.98 -9.45
N ILE A 74 -0.18 -2.93 -9.45
CA ILE A 74 -1.07 -3.18 -8.30
C ILE A 74 -0.26 -3.54 -7.04
N ASP A 75 0.78 -4.36 -7.18
CA ASP A 75 1.69 -4.69 -6.07
C ASP A 75 2.37 -3.44 -5.50
N SER A 76 2.73 -2.47 -6.36
CA SER A 76 3.29 -1.19 -5.93
C SER A 76 2.27 -0.36 -5.14
N TYR A 77 1.00 -0.33 -5.59
CA TYR A 77 -0.08 0.32 -4.85
C TYR A 77 -0.38 -0.38 -3.51
N ARG A 78 -0.32 -1.71 -3.46
CA ARG A 78 -0.45 -2.47 -2.20
C ARG A 78 0.67 -2.12 -1.21
N ALA A 79 1.90 -1.98 -1.69
CA ALA A 79 3.03 -1.56 -0.86
C ALA A 79 2.86 -0.13 -0.32
N GLU A 80 2.42 0.81 -1.17
CA GLU A 80 2.14 2.19 -0.75
C GLU A 80 1.01 2.26 0.29
N LEU A 81 -0.08 1.51 0.08
CA LEU A 81 -1.18 1.45 1.06
C LEU A 81 -0.69 0.89 2.41
N ALA A 82 0.13 -0.17 2.38
CA ALA A 82 0.72 -0.73 3.60
C ALA A 82 1.59 0.30 4.34
N ARG A 83 2.36 1.11 3.61
CA ARG A 83 3.14 2.21 4.20
C ARG A 83 2.22 3.25 4.86
N LEU A 84 1.18 3.69 4.17
CA LEU A 84 0.20 4.66 4.69
C LEU A 84 -0.53 4.14 5.94
N GLU A 85 -0.92 2.86 5.96
CA GLU A 85 -1.51 2.22 7.14
C GLU A 85 -0.55 2.22 8.34
N GLN A 86 0.74 1.98 8.12
CA GLN A 86 1.74 2.03 9.20
C GLN A 86 1.93 3.45 9.72
N GLU A 87 2.05 4.45 8.84
CA GLU A 87 2.13 5.85 9.26
C GLU A 87 0.91 6.28 10.08
N PHE A 88 -0.28 5.81 9.68
CA PHE A 88 -1.52 6.00 10.43
C PHE A 88 -1.49 5.35 11.81
N LYS A 89 -1.11 4.08 11.90
CA LYS A 89 -0.97 3.36 13.19
C LYS A 89 0.01 4.06 14.12
N ILE A 90 1.17 4.49 13.62
CA ILE A 90 2.17 5.21 14.42
C ILE A 90 1.57 6.51 14.96
N LYS A 91 0.95 7.32 14.11
CA LYS A 91 0.32 8.59 14.51
C LYS A 91 -0.82 8.38 15.50
N ASN A 92 -1.54 7.26 15.40
CA ASN A 92 -2.57 6.89 16.37
C ASN A 92 -1.94 6.52 17.73
N SER A 93 -0.93 5.65 17.74
CA SER A 93 -0.26 5.15 18.95
C SER A 93 0.58 6.18 19.70
N THR A 94 1.18 7.16 19.02
CA THR A 94 2.05 8.17 19.68
C THR A 94 1.32 9.05 20.70
N ASN A 95 -0.02 9.06 20.72
CA ASN A 95 -0.82 9.76 21.75
C ASN A 95 -1.31 8.85 22.87
N SER A 96 -1.24 7.52 22.70
CA SER A 96 -1.40 6.56 23.77
C SER A 96 -0.08 6.53 24.52
N ASN A 97 -0.07 7.03 25.76
CA ASN A 97 1.12 7.19 26.59
C ASN A 97 1.76 5.85 27.04
N ASP A 98 2.03 4.92 26.11
CA ASP A 98 2.75 3.67 26.36
C ASP A 98 3.92 3.56 25.39
N GLY A 99 5.12 3.56 25.98
CA GLY A 99 6.38 3.68 25.28
C GLY A 99 6.79 2.44 24.48
N TYR A 100 7.91 2.63 23.78
CA TYR A 100 8.77 1.60 23.20
C TYR A 100 8.19 0.81 22.03
N MET A 101 8.21 1.40 20.83
CA MET A 101 8.92 0.78 19.70
C MET A 101 9.58 1.89 18.89
N SER A 102 10.91 1.87 18.87
CA SER A 102 11.73 2.89 18.22
C SER A 102 11.47 2.89 16.72
N GLN A 103 11.16 4.07 16.18
CA GLN A 103 10.96 4.39 14.77
C GLN A 103 12.03 3.82 13.81
N GLY A 104 13.21 3.44 14.32
CA GLY A 104 14.29 2.81 13.56
C GLY A 104 14.21 1.28 13.41
N GLU A 105 13.58 0.55 14.34
CA GLU A 105 13.59 -0.93 14.31
C GLU A 105 12.54 -1.49 13.33
N LEU A 106 11.34 -0.91 13.28
CA LEU A 106 10.30 -1.33 12.33
C LEU A 106 10.66 -0.99 10.86
N PHE A 107 11.30 0.16 10.64
CA PHE A 107 11.80 0.53 9.31
C PHE A 107 12.94 -0.39 8.86
N GLY A 108 13.83 -0.79 9.79
CA GLY A 108 14.86 -1.79 9.53
C GLY A 108 14.27 -3.16 9.19
N GLU A 109 13.23 -3.61 9.89
CA GLU A 109 12.57 -4.90 9.64
C GLU A 109 11.83 -4.93 8.28
N LEU A 110 11.18 -3.83 7.89
CA LEU A 110 10.55 -3.69 6.57
C LEU A 110 11.58 -3.73 5.44
N SER A 111 12.68 -2.97 5.56
CA SER A 111 13.76 -2.99 4.58
C SER A 111 14.40 -4.38 4.46
N LEU A 112 14.60 -5.07 5.58
CA LEU A 112 15.14 -6.43 5.60
C LEU A 112 14.18 -7.44 4.94
N ARG A 113 12.87 -7.32 5.18
CA ARG A 113 11.85 -8.20 4.60
C ARG A 113 11.69 -7.97 3.10
N GLU A 114 11.78 -6.72 2.65
CA GLU A 114 11.70 -6.36 1.25
C GLU A 114 12.95 -6.83 0.48
N GLU A 115 14.13 -6.73 1.09
CA GLU A 115 15.39 -7.25 0.54
C GLU A 115 15.39 -8.80 0.48
N GLN A 116 14.81 -9.47 1.47
CA GLN A 116 14.60 -10.93 1.42
C GLN A 116 13.63 -11.34 0.31
N LYS A 117 12.54 -10.60 0.11
CA LYS A 117 11.59 -10.87 -0.98
C LYS A 117 12.22 -10.66 -2.35
N GLN A 118 13.03 -9.60 -2.53
CA GLN A 118 13.78 -9.38 -3.77
C GLN A 118 14.78 -10.50 -4.05
N ARG A 119 15.51 -10.98 -3.04
CA ARG A 119 16.45 -12.11 -3.19
C ARG A 119 15.76 -13.41 -3.59
N LEU A 120 14.57 -13.68 -3.06
CA LEU A 120 13.78 -14.86 -3.44
C LEU A 120 13.27 -14.78 -4.89
N LEU A 121 12.85 -13.59 -5.35
CA LEU A 121 12.44 -13.36 -6.73
C LEU A 121 13.62 -13.54 -7.70
N ASP A 122 14.79 -13.00 -7.38
CA ASP A 122 16.00 -13.12 -8.20
C ASP A 122 16.51 -14.57 -8.28
N SER A 123 16.41 -15.32 -7.18
CA SER A 123 16.66 -16.77 -7.14
C SER A 123 15.70 -17.54 -8.05
N SER A 124 14.40 -17.20 -8.03
CA SER A 124 13.39 -17.84 -8.87
C SER A 124 13.63 -17.55 -10.36
N GLU A 125 13.94 -16.31 -10.73
CA GLU A 125 14.24 -15.95 -12.13
C GLU A 125 15.47 -16.70 -12.66
N ARG A 126 16.49 -16.88 -11.81
CA ARG A 126 17.72 -17.60 -12.18
C ARG A 126 17.46 -19.09 -12.40
N ILE A 127 16.63 -19.72 -11.57
CA ILE A 127 16.25 -21.13 -11.70
C ILE A 127 15.44 -21.36 -12.97
N GLU A 128 14.46 -20.50 -13.28
CA GLU A 128 13.66 -20.61 -14.51
C GLU A 128 14.54 -20.50 -15.77
N ARG A 129 15.51 -19.58 -15.80
CA ARG A 129 16.46 -19.48 -16.92
C ARG A 129 17.37 -20.68 -17.08
N THR A 130 17.76 -21.34 -15.98
CA THR A 130 18.55 -22.58 -16.05
C THR A 130 17.73 -23.79 -16.47
N ASN A 131 16.43 -23.85 -16.16
CA ASN A 131 15.55 -24.94 -16.57
C ASN A 131 15.22 -24.87 -18.08
N ASN A 132 15.12 -23.66 -18.65
CA ASN A 132 14.82 -23.45 -20.07
C ASN A 132 16.03 -23.62 -21.01
N LYS A 133 17.19 -24.04 -20.48
CA LYS A 133 18.43 -24.28 -21.23
C LYS A 133 18.91 -25.75 -21.20
N LEU A 134 18.10 -26.64 -20.66
CA LEU A 134 18.27 -28.10 -20.73
C LEU A 134 17.22 -28.68 -21.67
#